data_AF-A0A832UPE8-F1
#
_entry.id   AF-A0A832UPE8-F1
#
_cell.length_a   1.000
_cell.length_b   1.000
_cell.length_c   1.000
_cell.angle_alpha   90.00
_cell.angle_beta   90.00
_cell.angle_gamma   90.00
#
_symmetry.space_group_name_H-M   'P 1'
#
loop_
_entity.id
_entity.type
_entity.pdbx_description
1 polymer ?
#
loop_
_entity_poly.entity_id
_entity_poly.type
_entity_poly.pdbx_seq_one_letter_code
_entity_poly.pdbx_strand_id
1 'polypeptide(L)'
;MTPLQNTLDTQTRPGKLFKSLDDDNLLCTVCGDLCKLRPSQRGVCKVRFNSDGTLLVPWQYVAGFQNDPIEKKPFFHALPGSRALSFGMLGCDFRCAYCQN
;
A
#
# COMPACT_ATOMS: atom_id res chain seq x y z
N MET A 1 -0.74 -6.93 -18.70
CA MET A 1 -0.25 -6.08 -17.59
C MET A 1 0.09 -4.72 -18.13
N THR A 2 -0.16 -3.64 -17.37
CA THR A 2 0.18 -2.28 -17.79
C THR A 2 1.66 -1.99 -17.53
N PRO A 3 2.29 -1.04 -18.25
CA PRO A 3 3.70 -0.69 -18.04
C PRO A 3 4.03 -0.33 -16.59
N LEU A 4 3.16 0.45 -15.94
CA LEU A 4 3.33 0.86 -14.54
C LEU A 4 3.35 -0.35 -13.59
N GLN A 5 2.49 -1.34 -13.82
CA GLN A 5 2.42 -2.51 -12.95
C GLN A 5 3.72 -3.32 -12.99
N ASN A 6 4.28 -3.52 -14.19
CA ASN A 6 5.56 -4.21 -14.35
C ASN A 6 6.68 -3.47 -13.59
N THR A 7 6.71 -2.13 -13.64
CA THR A 7 7.68 -1.33 -12.88
C THR A 7 7.50 -1.49 -11.36
N LEU A 8 6.26 -1.52 -10.87
CA LEU A 8 6.01 -1.66 -9.43
C LEU A 8 6.35 -3.06 -8.91
N ASP A 9 6.19 -4.09 -9.73
CA ASP A 9 6.46 -5.47 -9.32
C ASP A 9 7.95 -5.73 -9.09
N THR A 10 8.84 -5.03 -9.81
CA THR A 10 10.29 -5.08 -9.54
C THR A 10 10.67 -4.39 -8.23
N GLN A 11 9.78 -3.57 -7.69
CA GLN A 11 9.95 -2.80 -6.45
C GLN A 11 9.13 -3.42 -5.32
N THR A 12 9.34 -4.72 -5.10
CA THR A 12 8.69 -5.48 -4.04
C THR A 12 9.68 -6.31 -3.22
N ARG A 13 9.23 -6.77 -2.05
CA ARG A 13 9.96 -7.72 -1.21
C ARG A 13 9.00 -8.68 -0.50
N PRO A 14 9.48 -9.81 0.06
CA PRO A 14 8.67 -10.66 0.92
C PRO A 14 8.14 -9.91 2.15
N GLY A 15 6.82 -9.96 2.35
CA GLY A 15 6.11 -9.44 3.51
C GLY A 15 5.89 -10.53 4.57
N LYS A 16 5.62 -10.11 5.82
CA LYS A 16 5.43 -11.02 6.97
C LYS A 16 4.01 -11.01 7.54
N LEU A 17 3.17 -10.07 7.11
CA LEU A 17 1.83 -9.86 7.66
C LEU A 17 0.78 -10.63 6.85
N PHE A 18 0.83 -11.96 6.96
CA PHE A 18 -0.14 -12.87 6.37
C PHE A 18 -0.25 -14.16 7.19
N LYS A 19 -1.28 -14.95 6.91
CA LYS A 19 -1.36 -16.35 7.32
C LYS A 19 -1.34 -17.23 6.08
N SER A 20 -0.53 -18.28 6.09
CA SER A 20 -0.60 -19.32 5.07
C SER A 20 -1.92 -20.08 5.19
N LEU A 21 -2.48 -20.43 4.05
CA LEU A 21 -3.62 -21.32 3.89
C LEU A 21 -3.17 -22.51 3.01
N ASP A 22 -4.08 -23.43 2.72
CA ASP A 22 -3.81 -24.58 1.83
C ASP A 22 -3.57 -24.14 0.38
N ASP A 23 -2.94 -24.99 -0.44
CA ASP A 23 -2.67 -24.75 -1.88
C ASP A 23 -1.99 -23.41 -2.19
N ASP A 24 -0.96 -23.06 -1.40
CA ASP A 24 -0.20 -21.80 -1.49
C ASP A 24 -1.07 -20.54 -1.40
N ASN A 25 -2.32 -20.65 -0.92
CA ASN A 25 -3.17 -19.50 -0.68
C ASN A 25 -2.67 -18.71 0.54
N LEU A 26 -2.93 -17.40 0.54
CA LEU A 26 -2.56 -16.53 1.65
C LEU A 26 -3.76 -15.72 2.13
N LEU A 27 -3.89 -15.56 3.44
CA LEU A 27 -4.72 -14.52 4.04
C LEU A 27 -3.84 -13.31 4.37
N CYS A 28 -3.92 -12.24 3.59
CA CYS A 28 -3.21 -10.99 3.87
C CYS A 28 -3.85 -10.30 5.08
N THR A 29 -3.05 -9.94 6.09
CA THR A 29 -3.54 -9.30 7.33
C THR A 29 -3.01 -7.88 7.52
N VAL A 30 -2.54 -7.24 6.44
CA VAL A 30 -1.96 -5.89 6.50
C VAL A 30 -3.03 -4.82 6.76
N CYS A 31 -4.26 -5.02 6.28
CA CYS A 31 -5.36 -4.08 6.43
C CYS A 31 -6.70 -4.79 6.69
N GLY A 32 -7.76 -4.01 6.86
CA GLY A 32 -9.10 -4.49 7.23
C GLY A 32 -9.80 -5.35 6.17
N ASP A 33 -9.39 -5.29 4.89
CA ASP A 33 -10.01 -6.09 3.83
C ASP A 33 -9.72 -7.60 3.93
N LEU A 34 -8.67 -7.99 4.67
CA LEU A 34 -8.31 -9.39 4.90
C LEU A 34 -8.33 -10.25 3.62
N CYS A 35 -7.71 -9.75 2.54
CA CYS A 35 -7.76 -10.39 1.23
C CYS A 35 -7.25 -11.84 1.29
N LYS A 36 -8.06 -12.80 0.82
CA LYS A 36 -7.63 -14.16 0.49
C LYS A 36 -7.05 -14.18 -0.92
N LEU A 37 -5.76 -14.47 -1.03
CA LEU A 37 -4.97 -14.38 -2.24
C LEU A 37 -4.58 -15.78 -2.72
N ARG A 38 -5.15 -16.20 -3.85
CA ARG A 38 -4.64 -17.34 -4.62
C ARG A 38 -3.23 -17.06 -5.15
N PRO A 39 -2.45 -18.09 -5.52
CA PRO A 39 -1.21 -17.89 -6.26
C PRO A 39 -1.42 -16.93 -7.44
N SER A 40 -0.49 -16.00 -7.64
CA SER A 40 -0.56 -14.90 -8.62
C SER A 40 -1.69 -13.88 -8.42
N GLN A 41 -2.51 -14.00 -7.37
CA GLN A 41 -3.60 -13.06 -7.11
C GLN A 41 -3.12 -11.83 -6.36
N ARG A 42 -3.70 -10.68 -6.72
CA ARG A 42 -3.48 -9.39 -6.03
C ARG A 42 -4.60 -9.05 -5.06
N GLY A 43 -4.23 -8.37 -3.99
CA GLY A 43 -5.20 -7.76 -3.08
C GLY A 43 -5.96 -6.60 -3.72
N VAL A 44 -6.97 -6.10 -3.01
CA VAL A 44 -7.76 -4.95 -3.47
C VAL A 44 -6.91 -3.69 -3.67
N CYS A 45 -5.85 -3.54 -2.87
CA CYS A 45 -4.86 -2.45 -2.99
C CYS A 45 -3.98 -2.53 -4.26
N LYS A 46 -4.05 -3.62 -5.05
CA LYS A 46 -3.32 -3.87 -6.32
C LYS A 46 -1.79 -3.96 -6.24
N VAL A 47 -1.20 -3.53 -5.13
CA VAL A 47 0.26 -3.48 -4.94
C VAL A 47 0.82 -4.63 -4.11
N ARG A 48 -0.03 -5.34 -3.36
CA ARG A 48 0.33 -6.58 -2.64
C ARG A 48 -0.24 -7.78 -3.38
N PHE A 49 0.55 -8.83 -3.52
CA PHE A 49 0.14 -10.02 -4.26
C PHE A 49 0.83 -11.27 -3.74
N ASN A 50 0.22 -12.42 -4.01
CA ASN A 50 0.78 -13.72 -3.69
C ASN A 50 1.65 -14.20 -4.86
N SER A 51 2.92 -14.46 -4.58
CA SER A 51 3.85 -15.14 -5.47
C SER A 51 4.09 -16.54 -4.90
N ASP A 52 3.27 -17.50 -5.32
CA ASP A 52 3.39 -18.93 -5.00
C ASP A 52 3.68 -19.20 -3.51
N GLY A 53 2.79 -18.72 -2.65
CA GLY A 53 2.88 -18.89 -1.19
C GLY A 53 3.67 -17.78 -0.48
N THR A 54 4.29 -16.87 -1.23
CA THR A 54 5.01 -15.70 -0.68
C THR A 54 4.23 -14.42 -0.91
N LEU A 55 3.84 -13.72 0.16
CA LEU A 55 3.25 -12.37 0.03
C LEU A 55 4.33 -11.37 -0.40
N LEU A 56 4.22 -10.81 -1.60
CA LEU A 56 5.05 -9.67 -2.02
C LEU A 56 4.37 -8.35 -1.67
N VAL A 57 5.17 -7.44 -1.12
CA VAL A 57 4.73 -6.11 -0.65
C VAL A 57 5.59 -5.01 -1.29
N PRO A 58 5.03 -3.80 -1.47
CA PRO A 58 5.77 -2.64 -1.99
C PRO A 58 7.04 -2.34 -1.22
N TRP A 59 8.10 -1.96 -1.94
CA TRP A 59 9.38 -1.64 -1.36
C TRP A 59 10.16 -0.64 -2.21
N GLN A 60 10.92 0.27 -1.58
CA GLN A 60 11.86 1.18 -2.26
C GLN A 60 11.25 2.18 -3.27
N TYR A 61 10.02 2.65 -3.05
CA TYR A 61 9.52 3.81 -3.80
C TYR A 61 8.57 4.67 -2.98
N VAL A 62 8.32 5.85 -3.52
CA VAL A 62 7.33 6.81 -3.02
C VAL A 62 6.51 7.27 -4.22
N ALA A 63 5.19 7.28 -4.07
CA ALA A 63 4.25 7.72 -5.10
C ALA A 63 4.00 9.23 -5.06
N GLY A 64 4.06 9.82 -3.86
CA GLY A 64 3.93 11.25 -3.64
C GLY A 64 4.81 11.70 -2.48
N PHE A 65 5.45 12.86 -2.64
CA PHE A 65 6.33 13.48 -1.65
C PHE A 65 6.06 14.98 -1.62
N GLN A 66 5.68 15.51 -0.46
CA GLN A 66 5.31 16.91 -0.30
C GLN A 66 5.80 17.45 1.03
N ASN A 67 6.33 18.68 1.02
CA ASN A 67 6.78 19.37 2.23
C ASN A 67 6.02 20.71 2.34
N ASP A 68 4.78 20.60 2.81
CA ASP A 68 3.80 21.67 2.85
C ASP A 68 3.65 22.22 4.28
N PRO A 69 3.06 23.42 4.46
CA PRO A 69 2.68 23.90 5.79
C PRO A 69 1.74 22.93 6.51
N ILE A 70 1.86 22.84 7.84
CA ILE A 70 1.03 21.96 8.67
C ILE A 70 -0.47 22.29 8.56
N GLU A 71 -0.83 23.52 8.19
CA GLU A 71 -2.21 24.00 8.01
C GLU A 71 -2.95 23.29 6.86
N LYS A 72 -2.23 22.65 5.93
CA LYS A 72 -2.85 21.79 4.89
C LYS A 72 -3.38 20.48 5.47
N LYS A 73 -2.90 20.06 6.64
CA LYS A 73 -3.29 18.78 7.26
C LYS A 73 -4.57 18.95 8.09
N PRO A 74 -5.42 17.92 8.17
CA PRO A 74 -6.71 18.01 8.86
C PRO A 74 -6.54 17.92 10.40
N PHE A 75 -5.66 18.74 10.98
CA PHE A 75 -5.39 18.79 12.40
C PHE A 75 -5.74 20.17 12.96
N PHE A 76 -6.48 20.21 14.06
CA PHE A 76 -6.79 21.45 14.74
C PHE A 76 -5.61 21.89 15.62
N HIS A 77 -5.05 23.07 15.33
CA HIS A 77 -4.02 23.72 16.12
C HIS A 77 -2.79 22.83 16.42
N ALA A 78 -2.33 22.07 15.44
CA ALA A 78 -1.10 21.29 15.55
C ALA A 78 0.08 22.10 14.99
N LEU A 79 1.06 22.44 15.84
CA LEU A 79 2.35 23.06 15.47
C LEU A 79 2.26 24.21 14.43
N PRO A 80 1.54 25.32 14.70
CA PRO A 80 1.31 26.38 13.73
C PRO A 80 2.60 26.96 13.11
N GLY A 81 2.56 27.24 11.81
CA GLY A 81 3.68 27.79 11.05
C GLY A 81 4.82 26.80 10.74
N SER A 82 4.72 25.56 11.24
CA SER A 82 5.67 24.50 10.93
C SER A 82 5.42 23.87 9.57
N ARG A 83 6.40 23.08 9.10
CA ARG A 83 6.30 22.30 7.86
C ARG A 83 6.06 20.83 8.19
N ALA A 84 5.21 20.19 7.40
CA ALA A 84 4.88 18.77 7.51
C ALA A 84 5.36 18.03 6.27
N LEU A 85 6.34 17.14 6.45
CA LEU A 85 6.76 16.23 5.40
C LEU A 85 5.75 15.08 5.27
N SER A 86 5.15 14.94 4.11
CA SER A 86 4.22 13.87 3.76
C SER A 86 4.77 13.06 2.62
N PHE A 87 4.73 11.74 2.77
CA PHE A 87 5.10 10.82 1.71
C PHE A 87 4.26 9.56 1.84
N GLY A 88 3.99 8.91 0.71
CA GLY A 88 3.15 7.71 0.68
C GLY A 88 3.45 6.82 -0.52
N MET A 89 3.08 5.55 -0.41
CA MET A 89 3.14 4.57 -1.50
C MET A 89 1.76 4.42 -2.14
N LEU A 90 1.71 3.74 -3.29
CA LEU A 90 0.44 3.33 -3.89
C LEU A 90 -0.22 2.23 -3.04
N GLY A 91 -1.52 2.04 -3.23
CA GLY A 91 -2.28 0.94 -2.63
C GLY A 91 -3.01 1.30 -1.33
N CYS A 92 -3.59 2.49 -1.29
CA CYS A 92 -4.65 2.82 -0.32
C CYS A 92 -5.76 1.77 -0.42
N ASP A 93 -6.22 1.28 0.73
CA ASP A 93 -7.30 0.30 0.89
C ASP A 93 -8.69 0.95 0.95
N PHE A 94 -8.76 2.29 0.99
CA PHE A 94 -10.00 3.03 1.00
C PHE A 94 -10.56 3.29 -0.41
N ARG A 95 -11.89 3.36 -0.50
CA ARG A 95 -12.63 3.72 -1.73
C ARG A 95 -13.32 5.07 -1.56
N CYS A 96 -12.53 6.10 -1.26
CA CYS A 96 -13.05 7.43 -1.02
C CYS A 96 -13.75 7.98 -2.28
N ALA A 97 -14.93 8.57 -2.12
CA ALA A 97 -15.60 9.31 -3.21
C ALA A 97 -14.80 10.56 -3.65
N TYR A 98 -13.92 11.05 -2.76
CA TYR A 98 -13.05 12.19 -3.01
C TYR A 98 -11.67 11.92 -2.39
N CYS A 99 -10.66 11.72 -3.24
CA CYS A 99 -9.28 11.51 -2.79
C CYS A 99 -8.61 12.85 -2.51
N GLN A 100 -7.97 12.98 -1.34
CA GLN A 100 -7.18 14.14 -0.92
C GLN A 100 -5.71 13.79 -0.66
N ASN A 101 -5.34 12.53 -0.90
CA ASN A 101 -3.96 12.05 -0.86
C ASN A 101 -3.32 12.11 -2.24
#